data_AF-A0A640VWF1-F1
#
_entry.id   AF-A0A640VWF1-F1
#
_cell.length_a   1.000
_cell.length_b   1.000
_cell.length_c   1.000
_cell.angle_alpha   90.00
_cell.angle_beta   90.00
_cell.angle_gamma   90.00
#
_symmetry.space_group_name_H-M   'P 1'
#
loop_
_entity.id
_entity.type
_entity.pdbx_description
1 polymer ?
#
loop_
_entity_poly.entity_id
_entity_poly.type
_entity_poly.pdbx_seq_one_letter_code
_entity_poly.pdbx_strand_id
1 'polypeptide(L)' 'MPEWEAVEEEGFRVGEYTLYTKEVILRGGRKQRIYFFSKRARDDATPCAKPKGYKVMINEKTGLPLLKKK' A
#
# COMPACT_ATOMS: atom_id res chain seq x y z
N MET A 1 28.11 13.27 -10.16
CA MET A 1 27.91 11.82 -9.93
C MET A 1 28.74 11.44 -8.71
N PRO A 2 28.29 10.60 -7.77
CA PRO A 2 26.97 9.97 -7.54
C PRO A 2 26.20 10.84 -6.51
N GLU A 3 25.03 10.56 -5.95
CA GLU A 3 24.27 9.35 -5.66
C GLU A 3 22.81 9.80 -5.71
N TRP A 4 22.00 9.07 -6.46
CA TRP A 4 20.56 9.07 -6.33
C TRP A 4 20.25 8.91 -4.83
N GLU A 5 19.86 9.98 -4.14
CA GLU A 5 19.14 9.81 -2.89
C GLU A 5 17.80 9.20 -3.30
N ALA A 6 17.75 7.87 -3.32
CA ALA A 6 16.50 7.15 -3.19
C ALA A 6 15.94 7.56 -1.84
N VAL A 7 15.24 8.69 -1.84
CA VAL A 7 14.37 9.13 -0.76
C VAL A 7 13.54 7.91 -0.40
N GLU A 8 13.85 7.33 0.76
CA GLU A 8 13.02 6.34 1.40
C GLU A 8 11.67 7.02 1.64
N GLU A 9 10.75 6.92 0.67
CA GLU A 9 9.35 7.20 0.91
C GLU A 9 8.89 6.15 1.92
N GLU A 10 8.99 6.51 3.21
CA GLU A 10 8.57 5.69 4.34
C GLU A 10 7.06 5.43 4.25
N GLY A 11 6.70 4.46 3.42
CA GLY A 11 5.36 3.90 3.36
C GLY A 11 4.99 3.30 4.72
N PHE A 12 3.70 3.26 5.02
CA PHE A 12 3.23 2.73 6.28
C PHE A 12 3.51 1.22 6.37
N ARG A 13 4.31 0.77 7.36
CA ARG A 13 4.71 -0.63 7.55
C ARG A 13 3.98 -1.28 8.73
N VAL A 14 3.62 -2.55 8.57
CA VAL A 14 2.99 -3.40 9.59
C VAL A 14 3.67 -4.77 9.56
N GLY A 15 4.55 -5.01 10.52
CA GLY A 15 5.44 -6.17 10.50
C GLY A 15 6.29 -6.18 9.25
N GLU A 16 6.24 -7.26 8.48
CA GLU A 16 6.97 -7.39 7.20
C GLU A 16 6.23 -6.79 6.00
N TYR A 17 5.05 -6.20 6.20
CA TYR A 17 4.23 -5.69 5.11
C TYR A 17 4.31 -4.17 5.00
N THR A 18 4.53 -3.66 3.80
CA THR A 18 4.47 -2.23 3.47
C THR A 18 3.17 -1.91 2.76
N LEU A 19 2.55 -0.78 3.09
CA LEU A 19 1.36 -0.25 2.43
C LEU A 19 1.74 0.40 1.11
N TYR A 20 1.11 -0.08 0.04
CA TYR A 20 1.23 0.46 -1.30
C TYR A 20 -0.12 0.99 -1.78
N THR A 21 -0.06 1.97 -2.67
CA THR A 21 -1.22 2.47 -3.39
C THR A 21 -0.97 2.41 -4.90
N LYS A 22 -2.02 2.10 -5.65
CA LYS A 22 -1.98 2.20 -7.11
C LYS A 22 -3.37 2.50 -7.67
N GLU A 23 -3.39 3.04 -8.88
CA GLU A 23 -4.62 3.26 -9.62
C GLU A 23 -4.87 2.06 -10.54
N VAL A 24 -6.01 1.41 -10.35
CA VAL A 24 -6.45 0.31 -11.21
C VAL A 24 -7.71 0.71 -11.95
N ILE A 25 -7.86 0.20 -13.16
CA ILE A 25 -9.08 0.34 -13.94
C ILE A 25 -9.93 -0.91 -13.64
N LEU A 26 -11.06 -0.71 -12.98
CA LEU A 26 -12.00 -1.80 -12.71
C LEU A 26 -12.76 -2.20 -13.98
N ARG A 27 -13.33 -3.41 -13.95
CA ARG A 27 -14.20 -3.93 -15.02
C ARG A 27 -15.42 -3.02 -15.13
N GLY A 28 -15.43 -2.12 -16.11
CA GLY A 28 -16.37 -1.01 -16.24
C GLY A 28 -15.73 0.35 -16.54
N GLY A 29 -14.40 0.42 -16.69
CA GLY A 29 -13.69 1.64 -17.10
C GLY A 29 -13.47 2.66 -15.97
N ARG A 30 -13.98 2.37 -14.77
CA ARG A 30 -13.80 3.25 -13.60
C ARG A 30 -12.39 3.12 -13.05
N LYS A 31 -11.67 4.25 -12.99
CA LYS A 31 -10.41 4.36 -12.26
C LYS A 31 -10.70 4.35 -10.77
N GLN A 32 -10.11 3.41 -10.05
CA GLN A 32 -10.17 3.33 -8.59
C GLN A 32 -8.76 3.22 -8.02
N ARG A 33 -8.46 4.09 -7.06
CA ARG A 33 -7.24 3.95 -6.27
C ARG A 33 -7.46 2.87 -5.22
N ILE A 34 -6.61 1.85 -5.24
CA ILE A 34 -6.62 0.75 -4.27
C ILE A 34 -5.43 0.89 -3.32
N TYR A 35 -5.61 0.37 -2.12
CA TYR A 35 -4.57 0.28 -1.09
C TYR A 35 -4.39 -1.17 -0.71
N PHE A 36 -3.15 -1.64 -0.66
CA PHE A 36 -2.85 -3.03 -0.36
C PHE A 36 -1.49 -3.15 0.32
N PHE A 37 -1.33 -4.23 1.07
CA PHE A 37 -0.10 -4.52 1.78
C PHE A 37 0.74 -5.56 1.02
N SER A 38 2.04 -5.33 0.90
CA SER A 38 2.99 -6.22 0.21
C SER A 38 4.29 -6.34 1.00
N LYS A 39 4.87 -7.54 1.03
CA LYS A 39 6.21 -7.76 1.62
C LYS A 39 7.35 -7.32 0.70
N ARG A 40 7.09 -7.29 -0.62
CA ARG A 40 8.07 -6.91 -1.63
C ARG A 40 7.75 -5.53 -2.20
N ALA A 41 8.82 -4.80 -2.54
CA ALA A 41 8.73 -3.62 -3.38
C ALA A 41 8.09 -3.99 -4.72
N ARG A 42 7.28 -3.07 -5.24
CA ARG A 42 6.55 -3.23 -6.49
C ARG A 42 6.76 -1.98 -7.32
N ASP A 43 7.11 -2.13 -8.58
CA ASP A 43 7.24 -1.01 -9.51
C ASP A 43 5.86 -0.49 -9.96
N ASP A 44 4.85 -1.36 -9.91
CA ASP A 44 3.46 -1.03 -10.29
C ASP A 44 2.66 -0.32 -9.19
N ALA A 45 3.27 -0.02 -8.05
CA ALA A 45 2.61 0.62 -6.93
C ALA A 45 3.57 1.48 -6.11
N THR A 46 3.08 2.61 -5.61
CA THR A 46 3.89 3.53 -4.82
C THR A 46 3.69 3.25 -3.33
N PRO A 47 4.76 3.14 -2.52
CA PRO A 47 4.63 3.06 -1.07
C PRO A 47 3.92 4.32 -0.57
N CYS A 48 2.98 4.17 0.36
CA CYS A 48 2.17 5.30 0.81
C CYS A 48 1.92 5.25 2.31
N ALA A 49 1.82 6.42 2.93
CA ALA A 49 1.37 6.55 4.30
C ALA A 49 -0.09 6.12 4.46
N LYS A 50 -0.49 5.77 5.69
CA LYS A 50 -1.87 5.38 5.97
C LYS A 50 -2.82 6.57 5.78
N PRO A 51 -3.79 6.51 4.86
CA PRO A 51 -4.75 7.59 4.69
C PRO A 51 -5.63 7.80 5.95
N LYS A 52 -5.96 9.05 6.24
CA LYS A 52 -6.87 9.41 7.34
C LYS A 52 -8.25 8.78 7.09
N GLY A 53 -8.86 8.23 8.13
CA GLY A 53 -10.16 7.54 8.04
C GLY A 53 -10.08 6.04 7.70
N TYR A 54 -8.87 5.49 7.55
CA TYR A 54 -8.67 4.05 7.39
C TYR A 54 -8.04 3.43 8.64
N LYS A 55 -8.51 2.24 9.01
CA LYS A 55 -7.96 1.39 10.07
C LYS A 55 -7.31 0.17 9.45
N VAL A 56 -6.20 -0.24 10.04
CA VAL A 56 -5.52 -1.47 9.66
C VAL A 56 -6.10 -2.59 10.52
N MET A 57 -6.47 -3.68 9.88
CA MET A 57 -7.00 -4.87 10.53
C MET A 57 -6.23 -6.07 10.01
N ILE A 58 -5.74 -6.90 10.91
CA ILE A 58 -5.08 -8.15 10.54
C ILE A 58 -6.19 -9.20 10.39
N ASN A 59 -6.28 -9.85 9.24
CA ASN A 59 -7.25 -10.91 9.05
C ASN A 59 -6.76 -12.19 9.73
N GLU A 60 -7.40 -12.60 10.81
CA GLU A 60 -7.00 -13.78 11.61
C GLU A 60 -6.94 -15.07 10.76
N LYS A 61 -7.76 -15.18 9.71
CA LYS A 61 -7.77 -16.38 8.84
C LYS A 61 -6.60 -16.48 7.88
N THR A 62 -5.99 -15.35 7.50
CA THR A 62 -4.94 -15.31 6.45
C THR A 62 -3.63 -14.68 6.93
N GLY A 63 -3.62 -14.04 8.11
CA GLY A 63 -2.50 -13.26 8.62
C GLY A 63 -2.20 -11.98 7.82
N LEU A 64 -3.02 -11.63 6.82
CA LEU A 64 -2.78 -10.50 5.94
C LEU A 64 -3.34 -9.20 6.56
N PRO A 65 -2.53 -8.13 6.63
CA PRO A 65 -3.03 -6.81 6.99
C PRO A 65 -3.91 -6.25 5.87
N LEU A 66 -5.07 -5.73 6.25
CA LEU A 66 -6.06 -5.13 5.37
C LEU A 66 -6.38 -3.71 5.84
N LEU A 67 -6.57 -2.82 4.87
CA LEU A 67 -7.03 -1.46 5.12
C LEU A 67 -8.57 -1.43 5.07
N LYS A 68 -9.22 -1.18 6.21
CA LYS A 68 -10.67 -1.03 6.31
C LYS A 68 -11.03 0.44 6.47
N LYS A 69 -11.95 0.94 5.64
CA LYS A 69 -12.52 2.27 5.83
C LYS A 69 -13.31 2.29 7.14
N LYS A 70 -13.03 3.27 8.01
CA LYS A 70 -13.77 3.47 9.27
C LYS A 70 -15.18 3.98 8.96
#